data_AF-A0A7S2EIT2-F1
#
_entry.id   AF-A0A7S2EIT2-F1
#
_cell.length_a   1.000
_cell.length_b   1.000
_cell.length_c   1.000
_cell.angle_alpha   90.00
_cell.angle_beta   90.00
_cell.angle_gamma   90.00
#
_symmetry.space_group_name_H-M   'P 1'
#
loop_
_entity.id
_entity.type
_entity.pdbx_description
1 polymer ?
#
loop_
_entity_poly.entity_id
_entity_poly.type
_entity_poly.pdbx_seq_one_letter_code
_entity_poly.pdbx_strand_id
1 'polypeptide(L)'
;PDWNPAVDKQAAARCWRDGQKKRCFTYRFLATGTVEEKIFQRQLSKEGLQSVVDDKEQVNALSTKDLRNLFKLRAGTPSDTHDKLRCERCKTIADDAETEAIKVLPKKLSACGKLLER
;
A
#
# COMPACT_ATOMS: atom_id res chain seq x y z
N PRO A 1 3.48 -4.96 -4.21
CA PRO A 1 3.65 -3.71 -4.98
C PRO A 1 5.08 -3.63 -5.52
N ASP A 2 5.28 -3.23 -6.78
CA ASP A 2 6.62 -3.14 -7.37
C ASP A 2 7.33 -1.83 -6.98
N TRP A 3 8.66 -1.78 -7.05
CA TRP A 3 9.40 -0.53 -6.81
C TRP A 3 9.25 0.46 -7.97
N ASN A 4 8.94 -0.03 -9.16
CA ASN A 4 8.66 0.76 -10.35
C ASN A 4 7.14 0.89 -10.57
N PRO A 5 6.56 2.10 -10.40
CA PRO A 5 5.12 2.31 -10.59
C PRO A 5 4.61 1.98 -12.01
N ALA A 6 5.49 2.00 -13.02
CA ALA A 6 5.11 1.72 -14.40
C ALA A 6 4.64 0.27 -14.60
N VAL A 7 5.15 -0.67 -13.80
CA VAL A 7 4.79 -2.10 -13.89
C VAL A 7 3.31 -2.31 -13.56
N ASP A 8 2.85 -1.71 -12.46
CA ASP A 8 1.45 -1.80 -12.04
C ASP A 8 0.50 -1.15 -13.06
N LYS A 9 0.91 -0.02 -13.66
CA LYS A 9 0.15 0.66 -14.73
C LYS A 9 0.04 -0.21 -15.98
N GLN A 10 1.13 -0.84 -16.38
CA GLN A 10 1.14 -1.72 -17.54
C GLN A 10 0.21 -2.93 -17.32
N ALA A 11 0.20 -3.49 -16.10
CA ALA A 11 -0.72 -4.55 -15.74
C ALA A 11 -2.19 -4.10 -15.81
N ALA A 12 -2.54 -2.94 -15.26
CA ALA A 12 -3.90 -2.39 -15.32
C ALA A 12 -4.36 -2.12 -16.77
N ALA A 13 -3.46 -1.64 -17.64
CA ALA A 13 -3.72 -1.40 -19.06
C ALA A 13 -3.92 -2.69 -19.90
N ARG A 14 -3.67 -3.88 -19.32
CA ARG A 14 -4.08 -5.15 -19.95
C ARG A 14 -5.56 -5.44 -19.73
N CYS A 15 -6.13 -5.02 -18.60
CA CYS A 15 -7.51 -5.30 -18.25
C CYS A 15 -8.49 -4.29 -18.88
N TRP A 16 -8.10 -3.02 -18.98
CA TRP A 16 -8.91 -1.96 -19.58
C TRP A 16 -8.32 -1.54 -20.93
N ARG A 17 -9.07 -1.82 -22.01
CA ARG A 17 -8.69 -1.55 -23.41
C ARG A 17 -9.93 -1.22 -24.25
N ASP A 18 -9.69 -0.62 -25.41
CA ASP A 18 -10.74 -0.37 -26.40
C ASP A 18 -11.47 -1.67 -26.77
N GLY A 19 -12.80 -1.59 -26.82
CA GLY A 19 -13.68 -2.73 -27.05
C GLY A 19 -14.15 -3.47 -25.79
N GLN A 20 -13.65 -3.10 -24.61
CA GLN A 20 -14.17 -3.65 -23.34
C GLN A 20 -15.58 -3.11 -23.04
N LYS A 21 -16.55 -4.02 -22.86
CA LYS A 21 -17.96 -3.68 -22.62
C LYS A 21 -18.37 -3.77 -21.15
N LYS A 22 -17.56 -4.43 -20.33
CA LYS A 22 -17.84 -4.66 -18.90
C LYS A 22 -17.05 -3.68 -18.04
N ARG A 23 -17.60 -3.37 -16.86
CA ARG A 23 -16.88 -2.59 -15.85
C ARG A 23 -15.66 -3.37 -15.38
N CYS A 24 -14.49 -2.76 -15.48
CA CYS A 24 -13.23 -3.29 -14.97
C CYS A 24 -12.95 -2.71 -13.59
N PHE A 25 -12.45 -3.54 -12.68
CA PHE A 25 -12.02 -3.15 -11.34
C PHE A 25 -10.57 -3.59 -11.15
N THR A 26 -9.73 -2.66 -10.68
CA THR A 26 -8.35 -2.97 -10.32
C THR A 26 -8.23 -2.86 -8.81
N TYR A 27 -7.90 -3.97 -8.16
CA TYR A 27 -7.68 -4.01 -6.72
C TYR A 27 -6.18 -4.07 -6.44
N ARG A 28 -5.76 -3.31 -5.42
CA ARG A 28 -4.40 -3.33 -4.91
C ARG A 28 -4.46 -3.64 -3.43
N PHE A 29 -3.94 -4.80 -3.05
CA PHE A 29 -3.78 -5.17 -1.65
C PHE A 29 -2.45 -4.63 -1.13
N LEU A 30 -2.48 -4.05 0.06
CA LEU A 30 -1.32 -3.52 0.76
C LEU A 30 -1.46 -3.90 2.23
N ALA A 31 -0.42 -4.49 2.80
CA ALA A 31 -0.39 -4.71 4.24
C ALA A 31 0.00 -3.43 4.98
N THR A 32 -0.89 -2.96 5.86
CA THR A 32 -0.72 -1.73 6.64
C THR A 32 0.53 -1.76 7.50
N GLY A 33 1.26 -0.65 7.53
CA GLY A 33 2.44 -0.46 8.37
C GLY A 33 3.67 -1.27 7.95
N THR A 34 3.56 -2.12 6.93
CA THR A 34 4.64 -2.96 6.41
C THR A 34 5.46 -2.24 5.34
N VAL A 35 6.50 -2.94 4.84
CA VAL A 35 7.31 -2.47 3.72
C VAL A 35 6.47 -2.22 2.45
N GLU A 36 5.38 -2.95 2.25
CA GLU A 36 4.52 -2.80 1.06
C GLU A 36 3.89 -1.41 0.99
N GLU A 37 3.39 -0.92 2.12
CA GLU A 37 2.80 0.41 2.21
C GLU A 37 3.86 1.51 2.01
N LYS A 38 5.10 1.29 2.49
CA LYS A 38 6.22 2.22 2.23
C LYS A 38 6.63 2.26 0.76
N ILE A 39 6.64 1.12 0.08
CA ILE A 39 6.92 1.06 -1.37
C ILE A 39 5.83 1.83 -2.12
N PHE A 40 4.57 1.64 -1.76
CA PHE A 40 3.45 2.37 -2.37
C PHE A 40 3.56 3.88 -2.17
N GLN A 41 3.90 4.35 -0.96
CA GLN A 41 4.14 5.77 -0.71
C GLN A 41 5.23 6.36 -1.61
N ARG A 42 6.30 5.60 -1.87
CA ARG A 42 7.37 6.03 -2.77
C ARG A 42 6.93 6.09 -4.23
N GLN A 43 6.10 5.14 -4.67
CA GLN A 43 5.49 5.22 -5.99
C GLN A 43 4.73 6.54 -6.15
N LEU A 44 3.89 6.89 -5.18
CA LEU A 44 3.11 8.14 -5.19
C LEU A 44 4.01 9.39 -5.22
N SER A 45 5.07 9.41 -4.41
CA SER A 45 6.03 10.53 -4.43
C SER A 45 6.77 10.63 -5.77
N LYS A 46 7.17 9.50 -6.37
CA LYS A 46 7.82 9.47 -7.68
C LYS A 46 6.90 10.00 -8.78
N GLU A 47 5.62 9.60 -8.75
CA GLU A 47 4.63 10.08 -9.72
C GLU A 47 4.32 11.57 -9.55
N GLY A 48 4.21 12.05 -8.31
CA GLY A 48 3.97 13.47 -8.03
C GLY A 48 5.17 14.37 -8.36
N LEU A 49 6.40 13.85 -8.27
CA LEU A 49 7.62 14.58 -8.63
C LEU A 49 7.90 14.53 -10.14
N GLN A 50 7.51 13.46 -10.84
CA GLN A 50 7.65 13.35 -12.30
C GLN A 50 6.94 14.47 -13.07
N SER A 51 5.89 15.07 -12.51
CA SER A 51 5.23 16.23 -13.14
C SER A 51 5.98 17.55 -12.95
N VAL A 52 7.05 17.59 -12.13
CA VAL A 52 7.71 18.83 -11.70
C VAL A 52 9.22 18.86 -12.02
N VAL A 53 9.88 17.72 -12.20
CA VAL A 53 11.36 17.64 -12.27
C VAL A 53 11.84 16.90 -13.53
N ASP A 54 12.70 17.54 -14.33
CA ASP A 54 13.36 16.97 -15.52
C ASP A 54 14.67 16.21 -15.17
N ASP A 55 15.24 16.49 -13.98
CA ASP A 55 16.45 15.84 -13.44
C ASP A 55 16.12 14.53 -12.70
N LYS A 56 16.43 13.40 -13.35
CA LYS A 56 16.07 12.04 -12.91
C LYS A 56 16.98 11.43 -11.83
N GLU A 57 18.15 12.02 -11.56
CA GLU A 57 19.18 11.36 -10.73
C GLU A 57 18.91 11.42 -9.21
N GLN A 58 18.31 12.50 -8.71
CA GLN A 58 18.09 12.67 -7.26
C GLN A 58 16.94 11.82 -6.70
N VAL A 59 16.04 11.30 -7.54
CA VAL A 59 14.79 10.65 -7.12
C VAL A 59 14.99 9.21 -6.65
N ASN A 60 16.18 8.61 -6.91
CA ASN A 60 16.46 7.20 -6.60
C ASN A 60 17.39 6.99 -5.39
N ALA A 61 17.93 8.05 -4.79
CA ALA A 61 18.83 7.92 -3.64
C ALA A 61 18.04 7.69 -2.34
N LEU A 62 18.36 6.60 -1.63
CA LEU A 62 17.84 6.32 -0.29
C LEU A 62 18.85 6.77 0.76
N SER A 63 18.43 7.64 1.68
CA SER A 63 19.26 7.93 2.85
C SER A 63 19.29 6.74 3.80
N THR A 64 20.34 6.63 4.63
CA THR A 64 20.44 5.59 5.66
C THR A 64 19.26 5.61 6.64
N LYS A 65 18.70 6.80 6.89
CA LYS A 65 17.50 6.99 7.72
C LYS A 65 16.26 6.43 7.05
N ASP A 66 16.14 6.63 5.74
CA ASP A 66 15.04 6.11 4.94
C ASP A 66 15.06 4.59 4.83
N LEU A 67 16.25 4.00 4.71
CA LEU A 67 16.43 2.55 4.74
C LEU A 67 15.97 1.94 6.06
N ARG A 68 16.32 2.55 7.21
CA ARG A 68 15.82 2.08 8.51
C ARG A 68 14.30 2.20 8.63
N ASN A 69 13.72 3.28 8.12
CA ASN A 69 12.28 3.49 8.15
C ASN A 69 11.52 2.53 7.22
N LEU A 70 12.16 2.01 6.18
CA LEU A 70 11.57 1.04 5.25
C LEU A 70 11.27 -0.30 5.93
N PHE A 71 12.15 -0.74 6.84
CA PHE A 71 12.02 -2.00 7.55
C PHE A 71 11.37 -1.86 8.95
N LYS A 72 10.83 -0.68 9.27
CA LYS A 72 10.13 -0.45 10.53
C LYS A 72 8.63 -0.70 10.39
N LEU A 73 8.13 -1.70 11.11
CA LEU A 73 6.70 -2.00 11.20
C LEU A 73 5.96 -0.94 12.04
N ARG A 74 4.76 -0.54 11.60
CA ARG A 74 3.82 0.29 12.37
C ARG A 74 2.49 -0.43 12.57
N ALA A 75 2.25 -0.94 13.77
CA ALA A 75 1.07 -1.76 14.08
C ALA A 75 -0.16 -0.97 14.57
N GLY A 76 -0.02 0.31 14.94
CA GLY A 76 -1.09 1.10 15.58
C GLY A 76 -1.82 2.07 14.66
N THR A 77 -1.82 1.84 13.35
CA THR A 77 -2.49 2.72 12.37
C THR A 77 -3.28 1.87 11.38
N PRO A 78 -4.47 2.31 10.95
CA PRO A 78 -5.23 1.65 9.87
C PRO A 78 -4.61 1.89 8.48
N SER A 79 -3.90 3.01 8.29
CA SER A 79 -3.09 3.26 7.09
C SER A 79 -2.03 4.31 7.39
N ASP A 80 -0.75 3.91 7.31
CA ASP A 80 0.36 4.83 7.45
C ASP A 80 0.40 5.86 6.30
N THR A 81 -0.10 5.49 5.12
CA THR A 81 -0.20 6.38 3.96
C THR A 81 -1.17 7.50 4.21
N HIS A 82 -2.36 7.18 4.73
CA HIS A 82 -3.37 8.16 5.07
C HIS A 82 -2.88 9.14 6.15
N ASP A 83 -2.25 8.63 7.21
CA ASP A 83 -1.72 9.45 8.30
C ASP A 83 -0.66 10.44 7.82
N LYS A 84 0.20 10.03 6.89
CA LYS A 84 1.23 10.90 6.30
C LYS A 84 0.66 12.01 5.42
N LEU A 85 -0.47 11.75 4.76
CA LEU A 85 -1.16 12.74 3.93
C LEU A 85 -1.90 13.81 4.75
N ARG A 86 -2.09 13.59 6.07
CA ARG A 86 -2.80 14.50 6.98
C ARG A 86 -4.16 14.92 6.40
N CYS A 87 -4.96 13.93 5.95
CA CYS A 87 -6.27 14.19 5.34
C CYS A 87 -7.19 14.98 6.30
N GLU A 88 -7.61 16.19 5.90
CA GLU A 88 -8.58 17.00 6.65
C GLU A 88 -10.04 16.60 6.39
N ARG A 89 -10.29 15.82 5.32
CA ARG A 89 -11.64 15.43 4.88
C ARG A 89 -12.14 14.16 5.56
N CYS A 90 -11.23 13.40 6.16
CA CYS A 90 -11.46 12.05 6.62
C CYS A 90 -11.59 12.07 8.15
N LYS A 91 -12.68 11.54 8.71
CA LYS A 91 -12.72 11.17 10.13
C LYS A 91 -12.03 9.82 10.24
N THR A 92 -11.03 9.67 11.11
CA THR A 92 -10.33 8.40 11.32
C THR A 92 -11.36 7.34 11.73
N ILE A 93 -11.63 6.39 10.85
CA ILE A 93 -12.52 5.26 11.13
C ILE A 93 -11.66 4.22 11.84
N ALA A 94 -12.13 3.71 12.99
CA ALA A 94 -11.48 2.57 13.63
C ALA A 94 -11.53 1.38 12.67
N ASP A 95 -10.38 0.77 12.39
CA ASP A 95 -10.32 -0.40 11.52
C ASP A 95 -10.59 -1.66 12.34
N ASP A 96 -11.84 -2.11 12.31
CA ASP A 96 -12.27 -3.37 12.93
C ASP A 96 -12.06 -4.57 11.99
N ALA A 97 -11.37 -4.42 10.84
CA ALA A 97 -11.30 -5.46 9.81
C ALA A 97 -10.65 -6.76 10.29
N GLU A 98 -9.63 -6.71 11.15
CA GLU A 98 -9.07 -7.93 11.77
C GLU A 98 -10.12 -8.64 12.63
N THR A 99 -10.87 -7.88 13.42
CA THR A 99 -11.90 -8.40 14.31
C THR A 99 -13.06 -9.01 13.52
N GLU A 100 -13.47 -8.36 12.43
CA GLU A 100 -14.48 -8.88 11.51
C GLU A 100 -13.97 -10.09 10.72
N ALA A 101 -12.73 -10.08 10.24
CA ALA A 101 -12.14 -11.20 9.50
C ALA A 101 -12.06 -12.48 10.35
N ILE A 102 -11.75 -12.37 11.64
CA ILE A 102 -11.74 -13.50 12.57
C ILE A 102 -13.13 -14.13 12.71
N LYS A 103 -14.23 -13.37 12.60
CA LYS A 103 -15.60 -13.89 12.68
C LYS A 103 -15.98 -14.76 11.49
N VAL A 104 -15.45 -14.48 10.30
CA VAL A 104 -15.75 -15.21 9.05
C VAL A 104 -14.75 -16.31 8.70
N LEU A 105 -13.56 -16.33 9.33
CA LEU A 105 -12.56 -17.35 9.08
C LEU A 105 -12.98 -18.73 9.62
N PRO A 106 -12.75 -19.83 8.87
CA PRO A 106 -13.00 -21.18 9.36
C PRO A 106 -12.22 -21.46 10.67
N LYS A 107 -12.86 -22.09 11.67
CA LYS A 107 -12.29 -22.34 13.01
C LYS A 107 -10.88 -22.96 13.00
N LYS A 108 -10.54 -23.77 11.99
CA LYS A 108 -9.21 -24.37 11.83
C LYS A 108 -8.11 -23.35 11.49
N LEU A 109 -8.44 -22.28 10.75
CA LEU A 109 -7.51 -21.19 10.42
C LEU A 109 -7.39 -20.17 11.57
N SER A 110 -8.46 -19.95 12.33
CA SER A 110 -8.42 -19.08 13.53
C SER A 110 -7.46 -19.62 14.61
N ALA A 111 -7.28 -20.94 14.68
CA ALA A 111 -6.32 -21.58 15.59
C ALA A 111 -4.85 -21.34 15.16
N CYS A 112 -4.58 -21.19 13.86
CA CYS A 112 -3.24 -20.87 13.35
C CYS A 112 -2.80 -19.44 13.68
N GLY A 113 -3.73 -18.48 13.80
CA GLY A 113 -3.39 -17.12 14.24
C GLY A 113 -2.77 -17.08 15.64
N LYS A 114 -3.26 -17.93 16.55
CA LYS A 114 -2.74 -18.05 17.93
C LYS A 114 -1.34 -18.67 18.03
N LEU A 115 -0.83 -19.26 16.95
CA LEU A 115 0.51 -19.86 16.89
C LEU A 115 1.59 -18.84 16.50
N LEU A 116 1.21 -17.68 15.94
CA LEU A 116 2.13 -16.60 15.57
C LEU A 116 2.38 -15.58 16.72
N GLU A 117 1.64 -15.69 17.82
CA GLU A 117 1.79 -14.85 19.03
C GLU A 117 2.65 -15.50 20.14
N ARG A 118 3.37 -16.60 19.82
CA ARG A 118 4.39 -17.21 20.69
C ARG A 118 5.78 -17.03 20.10
#